data_AF-A0A956J7S7-F1
#
_entry.id   AF-A0A956J7S7-F1
#
_cell.length_a   1.000
_cell.length_b   1.000
_cell.length_c   1.000
_cell.angle_alpha   90.00
_cell.angle_beta   90.00
_cell.angle_gamma   90.00
#
_symmetry.space_group_name_H-M   'P 1'
#
loop_
_entity.id
_entity.type
_entity.pdbx_description
1 polymer ?
#
loop_
_entity_poly.entity_id
_entity_poly.type
_entity_poly.pdbx_seq_one_letter_code
_entity_poly.pdbx_strand_id
1 'polypeptide(L)'
;MNARFASAWILVALGATVAACGSGADASSSGGSGASGGAAGTAGATSGGAAGVGGSSTGGTAAVGGAAGASGSGGTGGVATCDPDADHDNILDEFEGRDSNRDTDKDGTPDYLDTDSDDDGIPDLFEGDPSGCDAPDSDGDGVPNYLDLDSDDNGIPDKDEFYPDGSAYDENKPAGDADGDGLPDAYDDDNDGDFVKDVDELGGKPPVDTDSDGDYDHNDPDSDDDGIRDDFEGTDDTDGDGTPDFRDLDSDGDLVPDACEAGFGHQLDQDAANTDSDANADPYDRDSDNDGLVDSVEDKNGDCTVNQGETDRIKADTDGDGANDLIENTLGSDPTRSAETPQSLGRYYFVMPYQESPIPTQQDVVLRTNLNKGDIAFVVDATGSMGPAIANIRTNLNNLITT
;
A
#
# COMPACT_ATOMS: atom_id res chain seq x y z
N MET A 1 34.35 -5.75 -33.63
CA MET A 1 33.75 -7.09 -33.79
C MET A 1 32.39 -7.00 -33.12
N ASN A 2 31.29 -7.16 -33.85
CA ASN A 2 29.95 -7.05 -33.26
C ASN A 2 29.61 -8.39 -32.62
N ALA A 3 29.54 -8.43 -31.29
CA ALA A 3 28.97 -9.56 -30.56
C ALA A 3 27.48 -9.29 -30.35
N ARG A 4 26.64 -10.25 -30.71
CA ARG A 4 25.22 -10.31 -30.35
C ARG A 4 25.09 -11.28 -29.19
N PHE A 5 24.50 -10.85 -28.08
CA PHE A 5 24.15 -11.72 -26.96
C PHE A 5 22.65 -12.02 -27.01
N ALA A 6 22.28 -13.26 -26.69
CA ALA A 6 20.91 -13.74 -26.57
C ALA A 6 20.54 -13.79 -25.09
N SER A 7 19.32 -13.36 -24.79
CA SER A 7 18.80 -13.09 -23.46
C SER A 7 18.73 -14.32 -22.56
N ALA A 8 19.46 -14.25 -21.45
CA ALA A 8 19.15 -14.84 -20.16
C ALA A 8 19.56 -13.78 -19.13
N TRP A 9 18.72 -13.52 -18.14
CA TRP A 9 18.91 -12.50 -17.09
C TRP A 9 20.34 -12.53 -16.54
N ILE A 10 21.13 -11.55 -16.98
CA ILE A 10 22.48 -11.28 -16.51
C ILE A 10 22.66 -9.77 -16.64
N LEU A 11 22.74 -9.08 -15.50
CA LEU A 11 23.40 -7.78 -15.42
C LEU A 11 24.85 -8.00 -15.85
N VAL A 12 25.19 -7.65 -17.10
CA VAL A 12 26.57 -7.76 -17.60
C VAL A 12 27.32 -6.50 -17.16
N ALA A 13 27.74 -6.47 -15.90
CA ALA A 13 28.75 -5.52 -15.46
C ALA A 13 30.10 -5.90 -16.09
N LEU A 14 30.46 -5.24 -17.20
CA LEU A 14 31.79 -5.36 -17.79
C LEU A 14 32.79 -4.53 -16.97
N GLY A 15 33.13 -5.05 -15.79
CA GLY A 15 34.23 -4.53 -14.98
C GLY A 15 35.57 -4.76 -15.68
N ALA A 16 36.04 -3.79 -16.46
CA ALA A 16 37.42 -3.77 -16.92
C ALA A 16 38.33 -3.32 -15.77
N THR A 17 38.69 -4.24 -14.87
CA THR A 17 39.79 -3.99 -13.93
C THR A 17 41.08 -3.76 -14.70
N VAL A 18 41.59 -2.54 -14.72
CA VAL A 18 42.96 -2.23 -15.14
C VAL A 18 43.89 -2.74 -14.03
N ALA A 19 44.20 -4.03 -14.08
CA ALA A 19 45.17 -4.64 -13.18
C ALA A 19 46.59 -4.18 -13.54
N ALA A 20 47.15 -3.34 -12.68
CA ALA A 20 48.59 -3.10 -12.65
C ALA A 20 49.32 -4.41 -12.31
N CYS A 21 50.37 -4.68 -13.06
CA CYS A 21 51.23 -5.87 -12.94
C CYS A 21 51.84 -6.01 -11.53
N GLY A 22 51.63 -7.18 -10.92
CA GLY A 22 52.28 -7.61 -9.67
C GLY A 22 52.28 -9.14 -9.54
N SER A 23 53.34 -9.76 -10.05
CA SER A 23 53.84 -11.14 -9.86
C SER A 23 53.03 -12.20 -9.08
N GLY A 24 52.81 -13.34 -9.75
CA GLY A 24 53.30 -14.63 -9.23
C GLY A 24 52.27 -15.72 -8.89
N ALA A 25 52.46 -16.88 -9.55
CA ALA A 25 52.16 -18.25 -9.14
C ALA A 25 50.78 -18.87 -9.46
N ASP A 26 50.88 -19.77 -10.46
CA ASP A 26 50.44 -21.18 -10.45
C ASP A 26 48.97 -21.59 -10.53
N ALA A 27 48.81 -22.61 -11.37
CA ALA A 27 47.60 -23.16 -11.95
C ALA A 27 46.95 -24.29 -11.12
N SER A 28 45.65 -24.52 -11.35
CA SER A 28 44.97 -25.83 -11.54
C SER A 28 43.45 -25.60 -11.42
N SER A 29 42.65 -25.69 -12.48
CA SER A 29 42.12 -26.86 -13.21
C SER A 29 40.84 -27.47 -12.63
N SER A 30 39.90 -27.76 -13.55
CA SER A 30 38.69 -28.60 -13.46
C SER A 30 37.48 -27.98 -12.74
N GLY A 31 36.26 -28.04 -13.26
CA GLY A 31 35.75 -28.71 -14.45
C GLY A 31 34.25 -29.01 -14.26
N GLY A 32 33.50 -29.00 -15.36
CA GLY A 32 32.18 -29.63 -15.48
C GLY A 32 31.00 -28.67 -15.28
N SER A 33 30.24 -28.23 -16.30
CA SER A 33 29.49 -28.90 -17.37
C SER A 33 28.08 -29.35 -16.99
N GLY A 34 27.09 -28.64 -17.55
CA GLY A 34 25.82 -29.18 -18.04
C GLY A 34 24.66 -29.17 -17.04
N ALA A 35 23.40 -29.05 -17.44
CA ALA A 35 22.77 -28.75 -18.73
C ALA A 35 21.25 -28.70 -18.47
N SER A 36 20.53 -27.94 -19.31
CA SER A 36 19.13 -28.15 -19.76
C SER A 36 18.01 -28.20 -18.70
N GLY A 37 16.85 -27.56 -18.85
CA GLY A 37 16.21 -26.97 -20.03
C GLY A 37 14.69 -27.23 -19.95
N GLY A 38 13.89 -26.40 -20.64
CA GLY A 38 12.47 -26.63 -20.94
C GLY A 38 11.52 -25.82 -20.05
N ALA A 39 11.03 -24.65 -20.44
CA ALA A 39 10.12 -24.29 -21.54
C ALA A 39 8.62 -24.43 -21.20
N ALA A 40 8.00 -23.25 -21.07
CA ALA A 40 6.75 -22.80 -21.71
C ALA A 40 5.43 -23.56 -21.46
N GLY A 41 4.44 -22.79 -21.03
CA GLY A 41 3.02 -23.11 -21.13
C GLY A 41 2.17 -21.83 -21.10
N THR A 42 1.96 -21.25 -22.28
CA THR A 42 1.03 -20.14 -22.57
C THR A 42 -0.43 -20.59 -22.45
N ALA A 43 -1.31 -19.72 -21.98
CA ALA A 43 -2.69 -19.64 -22.45
C ALA A 43 -3.22 -18.21 -22.27
N GLY A 44 -3.54 -17.55 -23.39
CA GLY A 44 -4.31 -16.32 -23.39
C GLY A 44 -5.81 -16.58 -23.54
N ALA A 45 -6.62 -15.59 -23.19
CA ALA A 45 -7.96 -15.43 -23.74
C ALA A 45 -8.36 -13.95 -23.74
N THR A 46 -8.92 -13.56 -24.88
CA THR A 46 -9.40 -12.23 -25.27
C THR A 46 -10.92 -12.13 -25.11
N SER A 47 -11.44 -10.96 -24.72
CA SER A 47 -12.72 -10.34 -25.15
C SER A 47 -12.98 -9.12 -24.25
N GLY A 48 -13.44 -7.95 -24.65
CA GLY A 48 -14.09 -7.52 -25.90
C GLY A 48 -15.32 -6.67 -25.57
N GLY A 49 -15.23 -5.35 -25.74
CA GLY A 49 -16.31 -4.51 -26.29
C GLY A 49 -17.43 -3.98 -25.36
N ALA A 50 -17.46 -2.63 -25.27
CA ALA A 50 -18.49 -1.75 -25.86
C ALA A 50 -19.47 -0.99 -24.93
N ALA A 51 -19.58 0.31 -25.29
CA ALA A 51 -20.76 1.17 -25.37
C ALA A 51 -21.16 2.02 -24.15
N GLY A 52 -21.24 3.33 -24.40
CA GLY A 52 -21.92 4.30 -23.54
C GLY A 52 -23.33 4.66 -24.02
N VAL A 53 -24.11 5.20 -23.10
CA VAL A 53 -25.30 6.09 -23.14
C VAL A 53 -25.69 6.23 -21.65
N GLY A 54 -26.09 7.35 -21.04
CA GLY A 54 -26.75 8.57 -21.48
C GLY A 54 -28.01 8.79 -20.63
N GLY A 55 -27.98 9.75 -19.69
CA GLY A 55 -29.15 10.56 -19.28
C GLY A 55 -29.96 10.21 -18.02
N SER A 56 -29.87 11.12 -17.03
CA SER A 56 -30.98 11.84 -16.34
C SER A 56 -32.01 11.09 -15.47
N SER A 57 -32.06 11.40 -14.16
CA SER A 57 -33.24 11.88 -13.39
C SER A 57 -32.96 11.87 -11.87
N THR A 58 -32.85 13.03 -11.20
CA THR A 58 -33.82 13.63 -10.24
C THR A 58 -34.13 12.87 -8.94
N GLY A 59 -33.91 13.57 -7.82
CA GLY A 59 -34.45 13.29 -6.48
C GLY A 59 -33.28 13.16 -5.49
N GLY A 60 -33.15 13.91 -4.40
CA GLY A 60 -34.00 14.91 -3.76
C GLY A 60 -33.51 15.00 -2.32
N THR A 61 -32.53 15.86 -2.04
CA THR A 61 -32.00 16.05 -0.69
C THR A 61 -32.88 17.01 0.08
N ALA A 62 -33.45 16.54 1.19
CA ALA A 62 -34.18 17.34 2.15
C ALA A 62 -33.33 17.49 3.41
N ALA A 63 -32.52 18.54 3.44
CA ALA A 63 -31.98 19.10 4.67
C ALA A 63 -33.14 19.70 5.49
N VAL A 64 -33.23 19.36 6.77
CA VAL A 64 -34.15 20.02 7.70
C VAL A 64 -33.35 20.77 8.76
N GLY A 65 -33.19 22.07 8.50
CA GLY A 65 -32.69 23.02 9.47
C GLY A 65 -33.71 23.30 10.58
N GLY A 66 -33.18 23.62 11.76
CA GLY A 66 -33.95 24.01 12.93
C GLY A 66 -34.82 25.25 12.74
N ALA A 67 -35.85 25.34 13.57
CA ALA A 67 -36.63 26.55 13.76
C ALA A 67 -37.15 26.68 15.20
N ALA A 68 -36.62 27.66 15.93
CA ALA A 68 -37.29 28.26 17.07
C ALA A 68 -38.23 29.39 16.59
N GLY A 69 -39.49 29.42 17.06
CA GLY A 69 -40.35 30.59 16.82
C GLY A 69 -41.85 30.36 17.04
N ALA A 70 -42.31 30.75 18.23
CA ALA A 70 -43.64 30.57 18.81
C ALA A 70 -44.87 31.12 18.05
N SER A 71 -46.01 30.53 18.44
CA SER A 71 -47.34 31.13 18.67
C SER A 71 -48.38 31.08 17.53
N GLY A 72 -49.32 30.14 17.62
CA GLY A 72 -50.57 30.18 16.84
C GLY A 72 -51.52 29.01 17.10
N SER A 73 -52.69 29.33 17.64
CA SER A 73 -53.79 28.42 17.99
C SER A 73 -54.37 27.60 16.82
N GLY A 74 -54.57 26.29 17.05
CA GLY A 74 -55.70 25.53 16.52
C GLY A 74 -55.48 24.79 15.20
N GLY A 75 -55.15 23.50 15.30
CA GLY A 75 -55.23 22.53 14.21
C GLY A 75 -54.65 21.20 14.66
N THR A 76 -55.47 20.15 14.78
CA THR A 76 -55.04 18.77 14.94
C THR A 76 -54.35 18.32 13.65
N GLY A 77 -53.04 18.57 13.55
CA GLY A 77 -52.16 17.89 12.61
C GLY A 77 -51.53 16.75 13.38
N GLY A 78 -52.00 15.52 13.14
CA GLY A 78 -51.34 14.35 13.70
C GLY A 78 -49.90 14.34 13.19
N VAL A 79 -48.95 14.37 14.12
CA VAL A 79 -47.82 13.45 14.07
C VAL A 79 -48.43 12.09 13.71
N ALA A 80 -47.82 11.30 12.82
CA ALA A 80 -48.26 9.93 12.63
C ALA A 80 -48.28 9.31 14.03
N THR A 81 -49.47 9.13 14.61
CA THR A 81 -49.59 8.45 15.89
C THR A 81 -49.38 7.01 15.49
N CYS A 82 -48.22 6.47 15.84
CA CYS A 82 -48.03 5.04 15.95
C CYS A 82 -49.23 4.57 16.80
N ASP A 83 -50.15 3.85 16.16
CA ASP A 83 -51.42 3.43 16.76
C ASP A 83 -51.83 2.14 16.02
N PRO A 84 -51.85 1.00 16.70
CA PRO A 84 -51.65 0.85 18.16
C PRO A 84 -50.18 0.92 18.58
N ASP A 85 -49.92 1.66 19.65
CA ASP A 85 -48.66 1.84 20.40
C ASP A 85 -49.11 2.11 21.85
N ALA A 86 -48.72 1.27 22.81
CA ALA A 86 -49.35 1.21 24.14
C ALA A 86 -48.50 1.79 25.28
N ASP A 87 -47.18 1.70 25.20
CA ASP A 87 -46.17 2.33 26.07
C ASP A 87 -45.76 3.73 25.57
N HIS A 88 -45.99 4.05 24.29
CA HIS A 88 -45.67 5.32 23.62
C HIS A 88 -44.18 5.54 23.39
N ASP A 89 -43.47 4.49 23.02
CA ASP A 89 -42.06 4.51 22.60
C ASP A 89 -41.88 4.78 21.08
N ASN A 90 -42.98 4.91 20.33
CA ASN A 90 -43.05 5.05 18.87
C ASN A 90 -42.80 3.77 18.07
N ILE A 91 -42.69 2.62 18.71
CA ILE A 91 -42.75 1.31 18.06
C ILE A 91 -44.24 0.90 17.98
N LEU A 92 -44.62 0.13 16.96
CA LEU A 92 -45.99 -0.37 16.87
C LEU A 92 -46.16 -1.66 17.67
N ASP A 93 -47.30 -1.78 18.37
CA ASP A 93 -47.75 -3.00 19.07
C ASP A 93 -47.59 -4.28 18.20
N GLU A 94 -47.73 -4.14 16.87
CA GLU A 94 -47.61 -5.25 15.93
C GLU A 94 -46.16 -5.72 15.71
N PHE A 95 -45.19 -4.80 15.73
CA PHE A 95 -43.76 -5.10 15.68
C PHE A 95 -43.27 -5.70 16.99
N GLU A 96 -43.86 -5.26 18.10
CA GLU A 96 -43.58 -5.76 19.46
C GLU A 96 -44.25 -7.11 19.76
N GLY A 97 -44.92 -7.70 18.77
CA GLY A 97 -45.44 -9.06 18.90
C GLY A 97 -46.66 -9.18 19.84
N ARG A 98 -47.51 -8.15 19.91
CA ARG A 98 -48.73 -8.14 20.73
C ARG A 98 -49.66 -9.34 20.53
N ASP A 99 -49.79 -9.85 19.31
CA ASP A 99 -50.64 -11.01 19.02
C ASP A 99 -50.14 -12.30 19.72
N SER A 100 -48.84 -12.39 19.98
CA SER A 100 -48.21 -13.47 20.73
C SER A 100 -48.12 -13.20 22.24
N ASN A 101 -48.24 -11.95 22.69
CA ASN A 101 -47.69 -11.48 23.96
C ASN A 101 -46.23 -11.93 24.07
N ARG A 102 -45.39 -11.47 23.13
CA ARG A 102 -43.93 -11.65 23.22
C ARG A 102 -43.45 -10.93 24.50
N ASP A 103 -42.42 -11.50 25.11
CA ASP A 103 -41.88 -11.17 26.43
C ASP A 103 -40.42 -11.63 26.36
N THR A 104 -39.57 -10.74 25.84
CA THR A 104 -38.21 -11.05 25.37
C THR A 104 -37.28 -11.31 26.55
N ASP A 105 -37.24 -10.40 27.51
CA ASP A 105 -36.48 -10.48 28.76
C ASP A 105 -37.06 -11.47 29.80
N LYS A 106 -38.36 -11.79 29.72
CA LYS A 106 -39.12 -12.66 30.64
C LYS A 106 -39.33 -12.04 32.02
N ASP A 107 -39.46 -10.72 32.13
CA ASP A 107 -39.84 -10.06 33.39
C ASP A 107 -41.34 -10.24 33.72
N GLY A 108 -42.14 -10.59 32.71
CA GLY A 108 -43.58 -10.83 32.80
C GLY A 108 -44.47 -9.68 32.29
N THR A 109 -43.86 -8.62 31.78
CA THR A 109 -44.43 -7.54 30.97
C THR A 109 -44.23 -7.92 29.50
N PRO A 110 -45.29 -8.01 28.69
CA PRO A 110 -45.10 -8.24 27.26
C PRO A 110 -44.45 -7.03 26.60
N ASP A 111 -43.57 -7.23 25.60
CA ASP A 111 -42.77 -6.19 24.93
C ASP A 111 -43.60 -4.92 24.60
N TYR A 112 -44.79 -5.07 23.99
CA TYR A 112 -45.71 -3.95 23.67
C TYR A 112 -46.27 -3.14 24.87
N LEU A 113 -45.82 -3.43 26.08
CA LEU A 113 -46.13 -2.68 27.31
C LEU A 113 -44.88 -2.44 28.15
N ASP A 114 -43.73 -2.94 27.70
CA ASP A 114 -42.45 -2.72 28.32
C ASP A 114 -41.88 -1.38 27.86
N THR A 115 -40.81 -0.93 28.49
CA THR A 115 -40.11 0.30 28.08
C THR A 115 -38.63 0.07 27.84
N ASP A 116 -38.20 -1.18 27.95
CA ASP A 116 -36.84 -1.72 27.92
C ASP A 116 -37.02 -3.24 27.72
N SER A 117 -37.34 -3.65 26.49
CA SER A 117 -37.88 -4.98 26.16
C SER A 117 -36.87 -6.12 26.28
N ASP A 118 -35.58 -5.82 26.23
CA ASP A 118 -34.48 -6.76 26.40
C ASP A 118 -33.70 -6.60 27.72
N ASP A 119 -34.07 -5.58 28.51
CA ASP A 119 -33.66 -5.36 29.91
C ASP A 119 -32.14 -5.05 30.00
N ASP A 120 -31.61 -4.40 28.97
CA ASP A 120 -30.19 -4.03 28.80
C ASP A 120 -29.85 -2.69 29.49
N GLY A 121 -30.88 -1.88 29.74
CA GLY A 121 -30.81 -0.59 30.43
C GLY A 121 -30.91 0.63 29.51
N ILE A 122 -31.06 0.43 28.20
CA ILE A 122 -31.44 1.42 27.19
C ILE A 122 -32.96 1.30 26.97
N PRO A 123 -33.71 2.42 26.90
CA PRO A 123 -35.15 2.33 26.69
C PRO A 123 -35.51 2.16 25.21
N ASP A 124 -36.51 1.32 24.92
CA ASP A 124 -37.06 1.02 23.58
C ASP A 124 -37.31 2.28 22.71
N LEU A 125 -37.67 3.41 23.35
CA LEU A 125 -37.86 4.71 22.69
C LEU A 125 -36.60 5.24 21.97
N PHE A 126 -35.41 4.81 22.38
CA PHE A 126 -34.12 5.22 21.82
C PHE A 126 -33.57 4.20 20.82
N GLU A 127 -33.94 2.93 20.96
CA GLU A 127 -33.58 1.86 20.02
C GLU A 127 -34.58 1.76 18.85
N GLY A 128 -35.79 2.29 19.02
CA GLY A 128 -36.79 2.45 17.98
C GLY A 128 -36.52 3.65 17.06
N ASP A 129 -37.27 3.77 15.96
CA ASP A 129 -37.17 4.93 15.07
C ASP A 129 -37.92 6.14 15.69
N PRO A 130 -37.22 7.25 16.02
CA PRO A 130 -37.86 8.43 16.63
C PRO A 130 -38.86 9.16 15.72
N SER A 131 -38.92 8.80 14.44
CA SER A 131 -39.56 9.57 13.36
C SER A 131 -40.48 8.77 12.44
N GLY A 132 -40.33 7.45 12.41
CA GLY A 132 -41.17 6.49 11.71
C GLY A 132 -41.53 5.38 12.68
N CYS A 133 -42.77 4.88 12.62
CA CYS A 133 -43.25 3.84 13.52
C CYS A 133 -42.67 2.47 13.15
N ASP A 134 -41.35 2.40 12.96
CA ASP A 134 -40.59 1.29 12.43
C ASP A 134 -39.72 0.68 13.54
N ALA A 135 -39.23 -0.52 13.30
CA ALA A 135 -38.34 -1.26 14.19
C ALA A 135 -37.00 -1.41 13.45
N PRO A 136 -36.01 -0.53 13.71
CA PRO A 136 -34.67 -0.63 13.15
C PRO A 136 -34.02 -1.99 13.47
N ASP A 137 -33.13 -2.41 12.59
CA ASP A 137 -32.41 -3.70 12.58
C ASP A 137 -31.07 -3.36 11.92
N SER A 138 -30.12 -2.91 12.73
CA SER A 138 -28.84 -2.31 12.28
C SER A 138 -27.97 -3.34 11.56
N ASP A 139 -27.74 -4.50 12.17
CA ASP A 139 -26.97 -5.61 11.61
C ASP A 139 -27.72 -6.44 10.53
N GLY A 140 -29.06 -6.33 10.47
CA GLY A 140 -29.91 -7.04 9.54
C GLY A 140 -30.06 -8.54 9.83
N ASP A 141 -29.84 -8.99 11.06
CA ASP A 141 -29.98 -10.41 11.46
C ASP A 141 -31.47 -10.84 11.60
N GLY A 142 -32.36 -9.85 11.68
CA GLY A 142 -33.81 -10.00 11.82
C GLY A 142 -34.33 -9.89 13.25
N VAL A 143 -33.48 -9.55 14.22
CA VAL A 143 -33.79 -9.08 15.57
C VAL A 143 -33.69 -7.55 15.55
N PRO A 144 -34.81 -6.83 15.75
CA PRO A 144 -34.74 -5.38 15.85
C PRO A 144 -33.93 -4.90 17.05
N ASN A 145 -33.31 -3.71 16.95
CA ASN A 145 -32.40 -3.16 17.96
C ASN A 145 -32.99 -3.17 19.39
N TYR A 146 -34.25 -2.77 19.59
CA TYR A 146 -34.92 -2.79 20.92
C TYR A 146 -35.11 -4.20 21.55
N LEU A 147 -34.67 -5.25 20.87
CA LEU A 147 -34.68 -6.63 21.34
C LEU A 147 -33.29 -7.28 21.28
N ASP A 148 -32.29 -6.56 20.77
CA ASP A 148 -30.93 -7.04 20.56
C ASP A 148 -29.98 -6.40 21.57
N LEU A 149 -29.09 -7.22 22.13
CA LEU A 149 -28.13 -6.80 23.13
C LEU A 149 -26.80 -6.32 22.52
N ASP A 150 -26.67 -6.40 21.19
CA ASP A 150 -25.48 -6.18 20.36
C ASP A 150 -25.98 -5.83 18.94
N SER A 151 -26.62 -4.67 18.79
CA SER A 151 -27.44 -4.28 17.63
C SER A 151 -26.68 -4.14 16.32
N ASP A 152 -25.38 -3.85 16.37
CA ASP A 152 -24.47 -3.79 15.22
C ASP A 152 -23.66 -5.10 15.03
N ASP A 153 -23.87 -6.08 15.93
CA ASP A 153 -23.26 -7.41 15.96
C ASP A 153 -21.71 -7.37 15.95
N ASN A 154 -21.12 -6.26 16.42
CA ASN A 154 -19.66 -6.07 16.46
C ASN A 154 -19.04 -6.86 17.63
N GLY A 155 -19.86 -7.26 18.63
CA GLY A 155 -19.46 -8.04 19.78
C GLY A 155 -19.33 -7.24 21.07
N ILE A 156 -19.41 -5.92 21.05
CA ILE A 156 -19.59 -5.10 22.24
C ILE A 156 -21.10 -4.98 22.49
N PRO A 157 -21.58 -5.12 23.73
CA PRO A 157 -23.00 -4.95 24.00
C PRO A 157 -23.43 -3.48 23.98
N ASP A 158 -24.62 -3.18 23.47
CA ASP A 158 -25.19 -1.83 23.32
C ASP A 158 -25.06 -0.98 24.60
N LYS A 159 -25.40 -1.54 25.76
CA LYS A 159 -25.22 -0.87 27.07
C LYS A 159 -23.80 -0.34 27.37
N ASP A 160 -22.77 -0.93 26.76
CA ASP A 160 -21.36 -0.57 26.93
C ASP A 160 -20.91 0.47 25.89
N GLU A 161 -21.57 0.54 24.73
CA GLU A 161 -21.31 1.52 23.65
C GLU A 161 -22.15 2.78 23.76
N PHE A 162 -23.45 2.63 24.04
CA PHE A 162 -24.38 3.75 24.11
C PHE A 162 -23.91 4.82 25.10
N TYR A 163 -23.27 4.38 26.20
CA TYR A 163 -22.47 5.25 27.05
C TYR A 163 -21.09 4.63 27.32
N PRO A 164 -20.03 5.08 26.60
CA PRO A 164 -18.70 4.48 26.70
C PRO A 164 -18.06 4.56 28.11
N ASP A 165 -18.58 5.42 28.99
CA ASP A 165 -18.15 5.52 30.39
C ASP A 165 -18.80 4.48 31.33
N GLY A 166 -19.68 3.63 30.80
CA GLY A 166 -20.45 2.61 31.52
C GLY A 166 -21.48 3.18 32.50
N SER A 167 -21.89 4.44 32.32
CA SER A 167 -22.96 5.03 33.12
C SER A 167 -24.31 4.42 32.76
N ALA A 168 -25.18 4.22 33.75
CA ALA A 168 -26.58 3.91 33.49
C ALA A 168 -27.25 5.03 32.68
N TYR A 169 -28.32 4.67 31.97
CA TYR A 169 -29.03 5.59 31.10
C TYR A 169 -29.47 6.89 31.78
N ASP A 170 -29.26 8.02 31.07
CA ASP A 170 -29.69 9.36 31.47
C ASP A 170 -30.22 10.12 30.25
N GLU A 171 -31.52 10.41 30.24
CA GLU A 171 -32.23 11.17 29.19
C GLU A 171 -31.57 12.51 28.80
N ASN A 172 -30.70 13.07 29.66
CA ASN A 172 -30.03 14.35 29.44
C ASN A 172 -28.58 14.19 28.97
N LYS A 173 -28.06 12.96 28.90
CA LYS A 173 -26.71 12.65 28.46
C LYS A 173 -26.78 12.18 26.99
N PRO A 174 -26.02 12.81 26.07
CA PRO A 174 -25.93 12.33 24.70
C PRO A 174 -25.25 10.96 24.67
N ALA A 175 -25.74 10.07 23.80
CA ALA A 175 -25.09 8.79 23.51
C ALA A 175 -23.70 9.01 22.90
N GLY A 176 -22.91 7.94 22.84
CA GLY A 176 -21.78 7.85 21.90
C GLY A 176 -22.25 8.14 20.46
N ASP A 177 -21.42 8.81 19.69
CA ASP A 177 -21.66 9.31 18.32
C ASP A 177 -20.29 9.86 17.84
N ALA A 178 -19.36 8.93 17.56
CA ALA A 178 -17.94 9.24 17.34
C ALA A 178 -17.72 10.09 16.07
N ASP A 179 -18.38 9.77 14.96
CA ASP A 179 -18.31 10.55 13.72
C ASP A 179 -19.26 11.78 13.69
N GLY A 180 -20.27 11.82 14.56
CA GLY A 180 -21.21 12.92 14.68
C GLY A 180 -22.29 12.96 13.60
N ASP A 181 -22.59 11.83 12.94
CA ASP A 181 -23.65 11.73 11.93
C ASP A 181 -25.06 11.69 12.53
N GLY A 182 -25.16 11.39 13.83
CA GLY A 182 -26.36 11.34 14.62
C GLY A 182 -26.98 9.96 14.81
N LEU A 183 -26.36 8.89 14.32
CA LEU A 183 -26.56 7.50 14.70
C LEU A 183 -25.68 7.19 15.92
N PRO A 184 -26.24 6.71 17.04
CA PRO A 184 -25.42 6.33 18.18
C PRO A 184 -24.50 5.15 17.88
N ASP A 185 -23.31 5.15 18.49
CA ASP A 185 -22.26 4.13 18.29
C ASP A 185 -22.75 2.68 18.50
N ALA A 186 -23.71 2.47 19.41
CA ALA A 186 -24.28 1.14 19.66
C ALA A 186 -25.10 0.56 18.49
N TYR A 187 -25.40 1.38 17.48
CA TYR A 187 -26.26 1.03 16.36
C TYR A 187 -25.62 1.35 15.01
N ASP A 188 -24.35 1.78 15.01
CA ASP A 188 -23.58 2.14 13.84
C ASP A 188 -22.53 1.05 13.56
N ASP A 189 -22.37 0.72 12.28
CA ASP A 189 -21.50 -0.36 11.80
C ASP A 189 -20.05 0.13 11.53
N ASP A 190 -19.83 1.44 11.64
CA ASP A 190 -18.67 2.25 11.22
C ASP A 190 -18.63 3.56 12.05
N ASN A 191 -18.27 3.43 13.34
CA ASN A 191 -18.48 4.46 14.36
C ASN A 191 -17.75 5.79 14.10
N ASP A 192 -16.58 5.74 13.47
CA ASP A 192 -15.77 6.91 13.10
C ASP A 192 -15.97 7.36 11.64
N GLY A 193 -16.86 6.69 10.91
CA GLY A 193 -17.29 7.04 9.56
C GLY A 193 -16.15 6.95 8.57
N ASP A 194 -15.25 6.01 8.80
CA ASP A 194 -14.03 5.80 8.07
C ASP A 194 -14.19 4.94 6.83
N PHE A 195 -15.19 4.05 6.80
CA PHE A 195 -15.50 3.03 5.78
C PHE A 195 -14.84 1.66 5.99
N VAL A 196 -13.97 1.52 6.99
CA VAL A 196 -13.70 0.26 7.67
C VAL A 196 -14.87 0.00 8.64
N LYS A 197 -15.05 -1.25 9.05
CA LYS A 197 -16.17 -1.64 9.91
C LYS A 197 -15.62 -1.97 11.28
N ASP A 198 -16.32 -1.58 12.33
CA ASP A 198 -15.95 -1.84 13.72
C ASP A 198 -15.54 -3.29 13.99
N VAL A 199 -16.26 -4.26 13.38
CA VAL A 199 -15.97 -5.69 13.52
C VAL A 199 -14.55 -6.08 13.04
N ASP A 200 -14.00 -5.36 12.07
CA ASP A 200 -12.65 -5.55 11.53
C ASP A 200 -11.61 -4.77 12.39
N GLU A 201 -12.00 -3.67 13.02
CA GLU A 201 -11.17 -2.80 13.86
C GLU A 201 -11.17 -3.15 15.34
N LEU A 202 -12.04 -4.01 15.85
CA LEU A 202 -12.07 -4.27 17.29
C LEU A 202 -10.83 -4.98 17.82
N GLY A 203 -10.19 -5.83 16.99
CA GLY A 203 -8.92 -6.50 17.29
C GLY A 203 -8.89 -7.42 18.53
N GLY A 204 -9.98 -7.49 19.32
CA GLY A 204 -10.06 -8.29 20.54
C GLY A 204 -11.05 -7.78 21.59
N LYS A 205 -11.00 -8.40 22.78
CA LYS A 205 -11.73 -7.96 24.00
C LYS A 205 -10.76 -7.88 25.18
N PRO A 206 -10.44 -6.70 25.74
CA PRO A 206 -11.00 -5.38 25.41
C PRO A 206 -10.64 -4.92 23.98
N PRO A 207 -11.34 -3.91 23.44
CA PRO A 207 -10.99 -3.26 22.17
C PRO A 207 -9.53 -2.80 22.17
N VAL A 208 -8.94 -2.78 20.98
CA VAL A 208 -7.57 -2.31 20.75
C VAL A 208 -7.57 -0.79 20.63
N ASP A 209 -6.47 -0.21 21.11
CA ASP A 209 -6.12 1.21 21.08
C ASP A 209 -4.63 1.20 20.68
N THR A 210 -4.40 1.30 19.37
CA THR A 210 -3.11 1.01 18.73
C THR A 210 -2.09 2.13 19.00
N ASP A 211 -2.48 3.38 18.87
CA ASP A 211 -1.63 4.55 19.10
C ASP A 211 -1.56 5.01 20.59
N SER A 212 -2.45 4.50 21.44
CA SER A 212 -2.56 4.83 22.88
C SER A 212 -2.98 6.29 23.17
N ASP A 213 -3.77 6.93 22.33
CA ASP A 213 -4.26 8.28 22.56
C ASP A 213 -5.51 8.35 23.47
N GLY A 214 -6.23 7.23 23.57
CA GLY A 214 -7.38 7.01 24.43
C GLY A 214 -8.72 6.84 23.71
N ASP A 215 -8.77 7.01 22.40
CA ASP A 215 -9.83 6.52 21.53
C ASP A 215 -9.43 5.08 21.08
N TYR A 216 -10.41 4.20 20.86
CA TYR A 216 -10.12 2.82 20.44
C TYR A 216 -10.21 2.76 18.92
N ASP A 217 -9.46 1.87 18.27
CA ASP A 217 -9.34 1.76 16.81
C ASP A 217 -10.69 1.94 16.06
N HIS A 218 -11.75 1.18 16.41
CA HIS A 218 -13.11 1.35 15.82
C HIS A 218 -13.80 2.73 16.03
N ASN A 219 -13.21 3.67 16.77
CA ASN A 219 -13.68 5.05 16.92
C ASN A 219 -12.61 6.07 16.48
N ASP A 220 -11.54 5.62 15.82
CA ASP A 220 -10.40 6.42 15.43
C ASP A 220 -10.05 6.21 13.94
N PRO A 221 -10.26 7.22 13.08
CA PRO A 221 -10.09 7.05 11.64
C PRO A 221 -8.61 6.94 11.18
N ASP A 222 -7.64 6.97 12.09
CA ASP A 222 -6.20 6.80 11.85
C ASP A 222 -5.60 6.01 13.03
N SER A 223 -5.91 4.72 13.10
CA SER A 223 -5.72 3.86 14.28
C SER A 223 -4.28 3.83 14.81
N ASP A 224 -3.26 3.98 13.95
CA ASP A 224 -1.85 4.01 14.34
C ASP A 224 -1.18 5.40 14.28
N ASP A 225 -1.97 6.43 13.95
CA ASP A 225 -1.66 7.86 14.05
C ASP A 225 -0.44 8.24 13.18
N ASP A 226 -0.32 7.57 12.04
CA ASP A 226 0.77 7.70 11.08
C ASP A 226 0.47 8.78 10.00
N GLY A 227 -0.80 9.16 9.88
CA GLY A 227 -1.29 10.19 8.99
C GLY A 227 -1.83 9.69 7.64
N ILE A 228 -2.00 8.38 7.47
CA ILE A 228 -2.89 7.73 6.51
C ILE A 228 -4.24 7.47 7.22
N ARG A 229 -5.29 7.08 6.50
CA ARG A 229 -6.61 6.82 7.08
C ARG A 229 -6.87 5.33 6.92
N ASP A 230 -7.52 4.71 7.89
CA ASP A 230 -7.72 3.26 7.92
C ASP A 230 -8.41 2.74 6.64
N ASP A 231 -9.30 3.53 6.02
CA ASP A 231 -9.93 3.18 4.73
C ASP A 231 -8.99 3.14 3.52
N PHE A 232 -7.90 3.90 3.55
CA PHE A 232 -6.86 3.91 2.53
C PHE A 232 -5.81 2.82 2.75
N GLU A 233 -5.56 2.43 4.00
CA GLU A 233 -4.72 1.28 4.36
C GLU A 233 -5.46 -0.03 4.11
N GLY A 234 -6.67 -0.10 4.62
CA GLY A 234 -7.53 -1.27 4.58
C GLY A 234 -7.05 -2.37 5.51
N THR A 235 -7.76 -3.51 5.43
CA THR A 235 -7.58 -4.65 6.34
C THR A 235 -6.59 -5.70 5.83
N ASP A 236 -5.80 -5.37 4.81
CA ASP A 236 -4.75 -6.23 4.29
C ASP A 236 -3.55 -6.27 5.28
N ASP A 237 -2.62 -7.21 5.08
CA ASP A 237 -1.41 -7.42 5.88
C ASP A 237 -0.27 -7.60 4.87
N THR A 238 0.28 -6.47 4.43
CA THR A 238 1.13 -6.37 3.24
C THR A 238 2.44 -7.12 3.41
N ASP A 239 3.07 -7.04 4.59
CA ASP A 239 4.32 -7.73 4.89
C ASP A 239 4.14 -9.17 5.44
N GLY A 240 2.93 -9.51 5.91
CA GLY A 240 2.56 -10.82 6.43
C GLY A 240 3.05 -11.09 7.85
N ASP A 241 3.30 -10.06 8.66
CA ASP A 241 3.72 -10.19 10.06
C ASP A 241 2.56 -10.49 11.02
N GLY A 242 1.33 -10.26 10.56
CA GLY A 242 0.08 -10.51 11.26
C GLY A 242 -0.56 -9.26 11.88
N THR A 243 0.01 -8.08 11.67
CA THR A 243 -0.59 -6.77 11.93
C THR A 243 -1.24 -6.30 10.64
N PRO A 244 -2.54 -5.95 10.62
CA PRO A 244 -3.15 -5.32 9.46
C PRO A 244 -2.52 -3.94 9.19
N ASP A 245 -2.52 -3.51 7.93
CA ASP A 245 -1.87 -2.28 7.47
C ASP A 245 -2.37 -1.05 8.25
N PHE A 246 -3.68 -0.90 8.49
CA PHE A 246 -4.27 0.18 9.32
C PHE A 246 -3.80 0.25 10.80
N ARG A 247 -2.93 -0.67 11.22
CA ARG A 247 -2.36 -0.74 12.58
C ARG A 247 -0.85 -0.84 12.56
N ASP A 248 -0.24 -0.78 11.38
CA ASP A 248 1.17 -1.06 11.16
C ASP A 248 1.91 0.16 10.63
N LEU A 249 2.77 0.71 11.48
CA LEU A 249 3.63 1.87 11.16
C LEU A 249 4.69 1.61 10.06
N ASP A 250 4.79 0.39 9.52
CA ASP A 250 5.75 -0.09 8.50
C ASP A 250 5.11 -1.25 7.70
N SER A 251 3.99 -0.98 7.02
CA SER A 251 3.08 -1.97 6.40
C SER A 251 3.75 -2.91 5.40
N ASP A 252 4.81 -2.47 4.72
CA ASP A 252 5.54 -3.31 3.77
C ASP A 252 6.76 -4.05 4.38
N GLY A 253 7.07 -3.77 5.65
CA GLY A 253 8.12 -4.37 6.45
C GLY A 253 9.52 -4.11 5.89
N ASP A 254 9.74 -2.90 5.42
CA ASP A 254 10.98 -2.38 4.84
C ASP A 254 11.91 -1.76 5.88
N LEU A 255 11.37 -1.22 6.99
CA LEU A 255 12.02 -0.36 8.01
C LEU A 255 11.99 1.14 7.73
N VAL A 256 11.26 1.57 6.69
CA VAL A 256 10.88 2.97 6.48
C VAL A 256 9.43 3.11 6.92
N PRO A 257 9.08 4.08 7.79
CA PRO A 257 7.70 4.16 8.28
C PRO A 257 6.70 4.63 7.21
N ASP A 258 5.46 4.18 7.29
CA ASP A 258 4.38 4.52 6.36
C ASP A 258 4.12 6.04 6.29
N ALA A 259 4.08 6.73 7.43
CA ALA A 259 4.06 8.19 7.56
C ALA A 259 5.15 8.91 6.73
N CYS A 260 6.28 8.24 6.50
CA CYS A 260 7.36 8.71 5.65
C CYS A 260 6.95 8.64 4.19
N GLU A 261 6.43 7.49 3.77
CA GLU A 261 6.14 7.09 2.40
C GLU A 261 4.83 7.67 1.87
N ALA A 262 3.85 7.94 2.73
CA ALA A 262 2.58 8.61 2.42
C ALA A 262 2.77 9.94 1.67
N GLY A 263 3.91 10.60 1.90
CA GLY A 263 4.38 11.75 1.14
C GLY A 263 4.41 13.05 1.94
N PHE A 264 5.19 14.02 1.46
CA PHE A 264 5.42 15.25 2.22
C PHE A 264 4.13 16.09 2.39
N GLY A 265 3.66 16.18 3.64
CA GLY A 265 2.47 16.96 3.98
C GLY A 265 1.18 16.28 3.55
N HIS A 266 1.20 14.94 3.49
CA HIS A 266 0.01 14.10 3.42
C HIS A 266 -1.03 14.54 4.46
N GLN A 267 -2.30 14.36 4.12
CA GLN A 267 -3.42 14.60 5.02
C GLN A 267 -4.30 13.36 4.96
N LEU A 268 -4.95 13.03 6.08
CA LEU A 268 -5.85 11.89 6.22
C LEU A 268 -6.86 11.72 5.07
N ASP A 269 -7.31 12.82 4.46
CA ASP A 269 -8.31 12.79 3.38
C ASP A 269 -7.73 12.62 1.95
N GLN A 270 -6.47 12.19 1.83
CA GLN A 270 -5.75 12.07 0.57
C GLN A 270 -5.27 10.64 0.34
N ASP A 271 -5.22 10.24 -0.93
CA ASP A 271 -4.54 9.01 -1.31
C ASP A 271 -3.03 9.17 -1.02
N ALA A 272 -2.42 8.13 -0.43
CA ALA A 272 -0.97 8.05 -0.24
C ALA A 272 -0.20 8.21 -1.56
N ALA A 273 1.06 8.60 -1.46
CA ALA A 273 1.93 8.72 -2.62
C ALA A 273 2.08 7.38 -3.35
N ASN A 274 2.13 7.43 -4.68
CA ASN A 274 2.48 6.30 -5.53
C ASN A 274 3.44 6.83 -6.61
N THR A 275 4.72 6.71 -6.33
CA THR A 275 5.82 7.38 -7.03
C THR A 275 6.02 6.81 -8.43
N ASP A 276 5.93 5.49 -8.59
CA ASP A 276 6.16 4.82 -9.87
C ASP A 276 4.85 4.52 -10.66
N SER A 277 3.70 4.74 -10.01
CA SER A 277 2.34 4.51 -10.53
C SER A 277 2.04 3.04 -10.84
N ASP A 278 2.58 2.12 -10.06
CA ASP A 278 2.25 0.70 -10.15
C ASP A 278 0.96 0.33 -9.40
N ALA A 279 0.82 -0.92 -8.93
CA ALA A 279 -0.37 -1.37 -8.23
C ALA A 279 -0.38 -1.00 -6.73
N ASN A 280 0.79 -0.81 -6.14
CA ASN A 280 0.98 -0.55 -4.72
C ASN A 280 1.31 0.94 -4.53
N ALA A 281 0.83 1.54 -3.45
CA ALA A 281 1.28 2.87 -3.05
C ALA A 281 2.63 2.75 -2.31
N ASP A 282 3.33 3.87 -2.16
CA ASP A 282 4.67 3.93 -1.56
C ASP A 282 4.73 3.23 -0.18
N PRO A 283 3.78 3.43 0.77
CA PRO A 283 3.79 2.71 2.06
C PRO A 283 3.63 1.18 1.97
N TYR A 284 3.16 0.69 0.83
CA TYR A 284 2.90 -0.73 0.58
C TYR A 284 3.86 -1.31 -0.48
N ASP A 285 4.95 -0.61 -0.79
CA ASP A 285 5.96 -1.00 -1.77
C ASP A 285 7.40 -0.74 -1.32
N ARG A 286 8.17 -1.82 -1.24
CA ARG A 286 9.58 -1.83 -0.76
C ARG A 286 10.57 -1.11 -1.66
N ASP A 287 10.14 -0.63 -2.82
CA ASP A 287 10.95 0.03 -3.85
C ASP A 287 10.09 1.10 -4.53
N SER A 288 9.81 2.19 -3.81
CA SER A 288 8.82 3.23 -4.17
C SER A 288 8.99 3.79 -5.59
N ASP A 289 10.22 3.88 -6.09
CA ASP A 289 10.52 4.41 -7.43
C ASP A 289 10.88 3.34 -8.48
N ASN A 290 10.87 2.07 -8.05
CA ASN A 290 11.09 0.87 -8.85
C ASN A 290 12.42 0.88 -9.65
N ASP A 291 13.48 1.49 -9.09
CA ASP A 291 14.81 1.51 -9.67
C ASP A 291 15.65 0.25 -9.37
N GLY A 292 15.18 -0.56 -8.42
CA GLY A 292 15.79 -1.81 -7.98
C GLY A 292 16.70 -1.69 -6.75
N LEU A 293 16.75 -0.53 -6.10
CA LEU A 293 17.17 -0.35 -4.71
C LEU A 293 15.92 -0.31 -3.82
N VAL A 294 15.96 -1.00 -2.69
CA VAL A 294 14.85 -0.95 -1.73
C VAL A 294 14.97 0.28 -0.84
N ASP A 295 13.85 0.82 -0.39
CA ASP A 295 13.73 2.09 0.32
C ASP A 295 14.63 2.12 1.58
N SER A 296 14.65 1.03 2.36
CA SER A 296 15.56 0.85 3.50
C SER A 296 17.07 0.92 3.21
N VAL A 297 17.50 0.72 1.95
CA VAL A 297 18.90 0.93 1.54
C VAL A 297 19.17 2.40 1.21
N GLU A 298 18.15 3.09 0.73
CA GLU A 298 18.18 4.48 0.30
C GLU A 298 18.08 5.41 1.51
N ASP A 299 17.12 5.18 2.41
CA ASP A 299 16.91 5.86 3.69
C ASP A 299 17.29 4.95 4.87
N LYS A 300 18.59 4.75 5.09
CA LYS A 300 19.12 3.77 6.06
C LYS A 300 18.74 4.01 7.51
N ASN A 301 18.34 5.23 7.85
CA ASN A 301 17.95 5.62 9.19
C ASN A 301 16.44 5.84 9.32
N GLY A 302 15.66 5.68 8.24
CA GLY A 302 14.20 5.84 8.23
C GLY A 302 13.78 7.21 8.75
N ASP A 303 14.57 8.25 8.45
CA ASP A 303 14.32 9.61 8.97
C ASP A 303 13.65 10.54 7.98
N CYS A 304 13.26 10.00 6.83
CA CYS A 304 12.53 10.66 5.76
C CYS A 304 13.33 11.79 5.10
N THR A 305 14.65 11.79 5.27
CA THR A 305 15.50 12.81 4.70
C THR A 305 16.74 12.21 4.06
N VAL A 306 17.09 12.69 2.87
CA VAL A 306 18.31 12.25 2.19
C VAL A 306 19.53 12.80 2.93
N ASN A 307 20.17 11.97 3.75
CA ASN A 307 21.41 12.32 4.45
C ASN A 307 22.66 12.07 3.60
N GLN A 308 23.82 12.38 4.18
CA GLN A 308 25.09 12.14 3.50
C GLN A 308 25.36 10.63 3.34
N GLY A 309 25.31 10.14 2.10
CA GLY A 309 25.55 8.73 1.76
C GLY A 309 24.27 7.89 1.62
N GLU A 310 23.13 8.57 1.58
CA GLU A 310 21.81 8.05 1.26
C GLU A 310 21.38 8.54 -0.13
N THR A 311 20.43 7.81 -0.70
CA THR A 311 19.75 8.14 -1.95
C THR A 311 18.30 8.50 -1.64
N ASP A 312 17.59 9.00 -2.64
CA ASP A 312 16.23 9.53 -2.51
C ASP A 312 15.25 8.46 -2.97
N ARG A 313 14.58 7.79 -2.01
CA ARG A 313 13.67 6.65 -2.25
C ARG A 313 12.55 6.90 -3.28
N ILE A 314 12.20 8.17 -3.50
CA ILE A 314 11.16 8.57 -4.46
C ILE A 314 11.74 9.06 -5.80
N LYS A 315 13.03 8.84 -6.04
CA LYS A 315 13.73 9.26 -7.26
C LYS A 315 14.80 8.26 -7.67
N ALA A 316 14.47 7.51 -8.72
CA ALA A 316 15.38 6.53 -9.32
C ALA A 316 16.77 7.08 -9.69
N ASP A 317 16.90 8.39 -9.90
CA ASP A 317 18.17 9.08 -10.16
C ASP A 317 18.25 10.29 -9.21
N THR A 318 18.83 10.06 -8.03
CA THR A 318 18.89 11.04 -6.94
C THR A 318 19.49 12.37 -7.38
N ASP A 319 20.52 12.35 -8.23
CA ASP A 319 21.25 13.55 -8.65
C ASP A 319 20.85 14.11 -10.03
N GLY A 320 20.06 13.35 -10.79
CA GLY A 320 19.47 13.72 -12.07
C GLY A 320 20.46 13.76 -13.24
N ASP A 321 21.56 13.00 -13.19
CA ASP A 321 22.58 12.98 -14.24
C ASP A 321 22.33 11.96 -15.37
N GLY A 322 21.31 11.12 -15.21
CA GLY A 322 20.80 10.15 -16.18
C GLY A 322 21.29 8.72 -15.95
N ALA A 323 22.01 8.44 -14.87
CA ALA A 323 22.26 7.09 -14.36
C ALA A 323 21.43 6.87 -13.09
N ASN A 324 20.68 5.77 -13.02
CA ASN A 324 19.90 5.48 -11.82
C ASN A 324 20.79 4.94 -10.69
N ASP A 325 20.32 5.07 -9.46
CA ASP A 325 21.11 4.89 -8.25
C ASP A 325 21.61 3.46 -8.11
N LEU A 326 20.80 2.46 -8.49
CA LEU A 326 21.26 1.05 -8.55
C LEU A 326 22.49 0.87 -9.44
N ILE A 327 22.49 1.49 -10.62
CA ILE A 327 23.58 1.36 -11.59
C ILE A 327 24.83 2.07 -11.07
N GLU A 328 24.66 3.22 -10.44
CA GLU A 328 25.74 3.99 -9.84
C GLU A 328 26.41 3.21 -8.71
N ASN A 329 25.62 2.71 -7.77
CA ASN A 329 26.06 1.86 -6.67
C ASN A 329 26.79 0.59 -7.19
N THR A 330 26.21 -0.08 -8.18
CA THR A 330 26.82 -1.27 -8.80
C THR A 330 28.14 -0.96 -9.50
N LEU A 331 28.19 0.19 -10.19
CA LEU A 331 29.35 0.66 -10.94
C LEU A 331 30.23 1.61 -10.13
N GLY A 332 30.05 1.70 -8.82
CA GLY A 332 30.86 2.49 -7.89
C GLY A 332 31.15 3.92 -8.35
N SER A 333 30.18 4.57 -9.01
CA SER A 333 30.03 6.03 -8.97
C SER A 333 29.28 6.44 -7.69
N ASP A 334 29.14 7.73 -7.44
CA ASP A 334 28.47 8.30 -6.28
C ASP A 334 27.08 8.79 -6.71
N PRO A 335 25.99 8.11 -6.30
CA PRO A 335 24.59 8.41 -6.66
C PRO A 335 24.12 9.85 -6.38
N THR A 336 24.84 10.55 -5.51
CA THR A 336 24.46 11.89 -5.04
C THR A 336 25.22 13.00 -5.78
N ARG A 337 26.05 12.65 -6.78
CA ARG A 337 27.04 13.53 -7.37
C ARG A 337 26.99 13.53 -8.90
N SER A 338 26.16 14.43 -9.43
CA SER A 338 25.88 14.59 -10.88
C SER A 338 27.07 14.89 -11.80
N ALA A 339 28.28 15.07 -11.23
CA ALA A 339 29.51 15.17 -11.99
C ALA A 339 30.20 13.80 -12.20
N GLU A 340 29.70 12.71 -11.62
CA GLU A 340 30.29 11.37 -11.59
C GLU A 340 29.34 10.28 -12.08
N THR A 341 28.96 10.31 -13.35
CA THR A 341 28.34 9.12 -13.95
C THR A 341 29.30 7.91 -14.04
N PRO A 342 28.78 6.66 -14.17
CA PRO A 342 29.60 5.50 -14.53
C PRO A 342 30.41 5.70 -15.81
N GLN A 343 29.85 6.43 -16.79
CA GLN A 343 30.49 6.77 -18.06
C GLN A 343 31.67 7.71 -17.85
N SER A 344 31.59 8.65 -16.90
CA SER A 344 32.71 9.54 -16.54
C SER A 344 33.91 8.76 -16.00
N LEU A 345 33.64 7.64 -15.31
CA LEU A 345 34.65 6.68 -14.80
C LEU A 345 35.12 5.69 -15.87
N GLY A 346 34.60 5.78 -17.10
CA GLY A 346 34.92 4.86 -18.19
C GLY A 346 34.30 3.47 -18.04
N ARG A 347 33.24 3.35 -17.23
CA ARG A 347 32.40 2.15 -17.12
C ARG A 347 31.24 2.25 -18.11
N TYR A 348 30.68 1.10 -18.45
CA TYR A 348 29.64 0.98 -19.48
C TYR A 348 28.58 -0.01 -19.01
N TYR A 349 27.32 0.30 -19.30
CA TYR A 349 26.18 -0.56 -18.99
C TYR A 349 25.12 -0.46 -20.09
N PHE A 350 24.24 -1.46 -20.08
CA PHE A 350 23.03 -1.47 -20.87
C PHE A 350 21.90 -1.94 -19.98
N VAL A 351 20.84 -1.15 -19.88
CA VAL A 351 19.58 -1.59 -19.28
C VAL A 351 18.80 -2.32 -20.35
N MET A 352 18.28 -3.50 -20.03
CA MET A 352 17.44 -4.29 -20.93
C MET A 352 16.06 -4.46 -20.30
N PRO A 353 15.13 -3.51 -20.51
CA PRO A 353 13.81 -3.62 -19.94
C PRO A 353 13.06 -4.81 -20.53
N TYR A 354 12.16 -5.42 -19.75
CA TYR A 354 11.42 -6.59 -20.18
C TYR A 354 10.55 -6.26 -21.40
N GLN A 355 10.72 -7.01 -22.48
CA GLN A 355 10.02 -6.80 -23.76
C GLN A 355 10.24 -5.45 -24.45
N GLU A 356 11.16 -4.61 -23.97
CA GLU A 356 11.49 -3.34 -24.60
C GLU A 356 12.87 -3.32 -25.27
N SER A 357 13.21 -2.18 -25.88
CA SER A 357 14.53 -1.98 -26.47
C SER A 357 15.55 -1.61 -25.38
N PRO A 358 16.81 -2.07 -25.48
CA PRO A 358 17.84 -1.68 -24.54
C PRO A 358 18.07 -0.16 -24.51
N ILE A 359 18.39 0.35 -23.32
CA ILE A 359 18.68 1.76 -23.07
C ILE A 359 20.14 1.84 -22.55
N PRO A 360 21.05 2.53 -23.26
CA PRO A 360 20.91 3.06 -24.61
C PRO A 360 20.92 1.95 -25.69
N THR A 361 20.25 2.19 -26.82
CA THR A 361 20.13 1.19 -27.91
C THR A 361 21.46 0.89 -28.61
N GLN A 362 22.42 1.81 -28.52
CA GLN A 362 23.78 1.65 -28.99
C GLN A 362 24.72 2.50 -28.14
N GLN A 363 25.83 1.92 -27.69
CA GLN A 363 26.91 2.65 -27.03
C GLN A 363 28.25 2.34 -27.70
N ASP A 364 28.94 3.38 -28.16
CA ASP A 364 30.24 3.24 -28.82
C ASP A 364 31.35 3.11 -27.77
N VAL A 365 31.78 1.88 -27.51
CA VAL A 365 32.90 1.61 -26.60
C VAL A 365 34.22 1.85 -27.34
N VAL A 366 34.93 2.91 -26.96
CA VAL A 366 36.25 3.25 -27.54
C VAL A 366 37.31 2.33 -26.94
N LEU A 367 37.44 1.13 -27.51
CA LEU A 367 38.50 0.20 -27.15
C LEU A 367 39.84 0.68 -27.72
N ARG A 368 40.72 1.19 -26.86
CA ARG A 368 42.13 1.40 -27.22
C ARG A 368 42.90 0.13 -26.92
N THR A 369 43.38 -0.55 -27.96
CA THR A 369 44.38 -1.61 -27.78
C THR A 369 45.75 -0.97 -27.58
N ASN A 370 46.23 -0.93 -26.35
CA ASN A 370 47.66 -0.71 -26.08
C ASN A 370 48.41 -2.01 -26.41
N LEU A 371 48.59 -2.29 -27.70
CA LEU A 371 49.50 -3.34 -28.18
C LEU A 371 50.94 -2.91 -27.87
N ASN A 372 51.40 -3.15 -26.65
CA ASN A 372 52.75 -2.80 -26.22
C ASN A 372 53.82 -3.70 -26.85
N LYS A 373 53.48 -4.94 -27.23
CA LYS A 373 54.35 -5.90 -27.91
C LYS A 373 53.53 -6.87 -28.77
N GLY A 374 53.99 -7.12 -29.99
CA GLY A 374 53.47 -8.17 -30.86
C GLY A 374 54.62 -8.96 -31.45
N ASP A 375 54.58 -10.29 -31.33
CA ASP A 375 55.56 -11.15 -31.97
C ASP A 375 55.15 -11.38 -33.43
N ILE A 376 56.02 -10.98 -34.36
CA ILE A 376 55.83 -11.22 -35.79
C ILE A 376 56.75 -12.38 -36.20
N ALA A 377 56.16 -13.53 -36.50
CA ALA A 377 56.89 -14.68 -37.01
C ALA A 377 56.90 -14.70 -38.54
N PHE A 378 58.09 -14.72 -39.14
CA PHE A 378 58.26 -14.97 -40.56
C PHE A 378 58.75 -16.41 -40.76
N VAL A 379 57.95 -17.23 -41.43
CA VAL A 379 58.39 -18.57 -41.87
C VAL A 379 58.94 -18.42 -43.28
N VAL A 380 60.25 -18.67 -43.44
CA VAL A 380 60.94 -18.51 -44.72
C VAL A 380 61.63 -19.82 -45.07
N ASP A 381 61.55 -20.21 -46.34
CA ASP A 381 62.27 -21.36 -46.88
C ASP A 381 63.80 -21.15 -46.77
N ALA A 382 64.48 -22.10 -46.13
CA ALA A 382 65.92 -22.08 -45.88
C ALA A 382 66.75 -22.81 -46.96
N THR A 383 66.11 -23.26 -48.05
CA THR A 383 66.86 -23.85 -49.18
C THR A 383 67.85 -22.83 -49.76
N GLY A 384 69.02 -23.33 -50.19
CA GLY A 384 70.21 -22.50 -50.45
C GLY A 384 70.07 -21.37 -51.48
N SER A 385 68.99 -21.33 -52.27
CA SER A 385 68.67 -20.24 -53.19
C SER A 385 68.08 -19.00 -52.52
N MET A 386 67.56 -19.10 -51.30
CA MET A 386 66.89 -18.01 -50.57
C MET A 386 67.81 -17.27 -49.56
N GLY A 387 69.05 -17.71 -49.39
CA GLY A 387 70.02 -17.14 -48.43
C GLY A 387 70.17 -15.61 -48.50
N PRO A 388 70.33 -14.99 -49.68
CA PRO A 388 70.41 -13.54 -49.81
C PRO A 388 69.14 -12.80 -49.37
N ALA A 389 67.96 -13.38 -49.61
CA ALA A 389 66.68 -12.78 -49.22
C ALA A 389 66.49 -12.82 -47.69
N ILE A 390 66.86 -13.93 -47.05
CA ILE A 390 66.85 -14.08 -45.58
C ILE A 390 67.78 -13.04 -44.92
N ALA A 391 68.97 -12.84 -45.48
CA ALA A 391 69.93 -11.85 -44.96
C ALA A 391 69.38 -10.41 -45.07
N ASN A 392 68.70 -10.08 -46.17
CA ASN A 392 68.05 -8.77 -46.34
C ASN A 392 66.89 -8.56 -45.38
N ILE A 393 66.04 -9.56 -45.15
CA ILE A 393 64.92 -9.46 -44.19
C ILE A 393 65.46 -9.23 -42.77
N ARG A 394 66.48 -9.99 -42.35
CA ARG A 394 67.09 -9.84 -41.01
C ARG A 394 67.70 -8.45 -40.80
N THR A 395 68.40 -7.93 -41.80
CA THR A 395 69.07 -6.63 -41.71
C THR A 395 68.06 -5.48 -41.64
N ASN A 396 67.00 -5.54 -42.44
CA ASN A 396 66.01 -4.47 -42.47
C ASN A 396 65.06 -4.50 -41.26
N LEU A 397 64.66 -5.69 -40.79
CA LEU A 397 63.83 -5.80 -39.57
C LEU A 397 64.57 -5.27 -38.33
N ASN A 398 65.88 -5.54 -38.21
CA ASN A 398 66.67 -5.00 -37.10
C ASN A 398 66.73 -3.47 -37.10
N ASN A 399 66.67 -2.83 -38.27
CA ASN A 399 66.64 -1.37 -38.37
C ASN A 399 65.24 -0.78 -38.13
N LEU A 400 64.17 -1.54 -38.40
CA LEU A 400 62.78 -1.10 -38.29
C LEU A 400 62.21 -1.21 -36.86
N ILE A 401 62.77 -2.10 -36.02
CA ILE A 401 62.24 -2.43 -34.68
C ILE A 401 62.92 -1.64 -33.55
N THR A 402 64.00 -0.89 -33.85
CA THR A 402 64.77 -0.11 -32.85
C THR A 402 64.39 1.37 -32.73
N THR A 403 63.37 1.83 -33.45
CA THR A 403 62.73 3.15 -33.30
C THR A 403 61.32 2.96 -32.80
#